data_AF-A0A661G5J3-F1
#
_entry.id   AF-A0A661G5J3-F1
#
_cell.length_a   1.000
_cell.length_b   1.000
_cell.length_c   1.000
_cell.angle_alpha   90.00
_cell.angle_beta   90.00
_cell.angle_gamma   90.00
#
_symmetry.space_group_name_H-M   'P 1'
#
loop_
_entity.id
_entity.type
_entity.pdbx_description
1 polymer ?
#
loop_
_entity_poly.entity_id
_entity_poly.type
_entity_poly.pdbx_seq_one_letter_code
_entity_poly.pdbx_strand_id
1 'polypeptide(L)'
;MKNLFLVTLSALLISACTPSDDQPESSINDLMLDVITPATNTLWGVEDPQSDADWSIFIDAASQVITAGEQIKRGGSGPNDMKWAADPAWQAFADTLIGAGNDAHKAAEAKDLDALFEANDVLYPP
;
A
#
# COMPACT_ATOMS: atom_id res chain seq x y z
N MET A 1 -39.42 16.32 -60.03
CA MET A 1 -38.38 15.31 -59.74
C MET A 1 -36.99 15.96 -59.77
N LYS A 2 -36.43 16.35 -58.61
CA LYS A 2 -34.99 16.16 -58.26
C LYS A 2 -34.69 16.72 -56.85
N ASN A 3 -34.96 15.86 -55.88
CA ASN A 3 -34.12 15.40 -54.78
C ASN A 3 -33.22 16.43 -54.06
N LEU A 4 -33.74 16.84 -52.90
CA LEU A 4 -33.09 17.38 -51.72
C LEU A 4 -31.96 16.45 -51.23
N PHE A 5 -30.71 16.93 -51.24
CA PHE A 5 -29.59 16.27 -50.56
C PHE A 5 -29.34 16.98 -49.22
N LEU A 6 -29.85 16.39 -48.14
CA LEU A 6 -29.39 16.66 -46.77
C LEU A 6 -28.06 15.92 -46.59
N VAL A 7 -26.98 16.67 -46.34
CA VAL A 7 -25.72 16.11 -45.85
C VAL A 7 -25.78 16.17 -44.33
N THR A 8 -26.15 15.06 -43.69
CA THR A 8 -26.06 14.89 -42.25
C THR A 8 -24.62 14.55 -41.87
N LEU A 9 -23.91 15.55 -41.37
CA LEU A 9 -22.58 15.41 -40.77
C LEU A 9 -22.74 14.70 -39.40
N SER A 10 -22.62 13.37 -39.39
CA SER A 10 -22.49 12.62 -38.14
C SER A 10 -21.06 12.78 -37.60
N ALA A 11 -20.91 13.57 -36.55
CA ALA A 11 -19.67 13.67 -35.80
C ALA A 11 -19.47 12.39 -34.97
N LEU A 12 -18.51 11.55 -35.37
CA LEU A 12 -17.99 10.47 -34.55
C LEU A 12 -17.33 11.07 -33.31
N LEU A 13 -17.92 10.89 -32.14
CA LEU A 13 -17.28 11.14 -30.85
C LEU A 13 -16.26 10.02 -30.60
N ILE A 14 -15.03 10.22 -31.05
CA ILE A 14 -13.90 9.39 -30.63
C ILE A 14 -13.56 9.83 -29.21
N SER A 15 -14.06 9.08 -28.22
CA SER A 15 -13.65 9.23 -26.82
C SER A 15 -12.20 8.79 -26.72
N ALA A 16 -11.27 9.73 -26.77
CA ALA A 16 -9.87 9.48 -26.49
C ALA A 16 -9.73 9.21 -24.99
N CYS A 17 -9.65 7.94 -24.60
CA CYS A 17 -9.09 7.57 -23.30
C CYS A 17 -7.62 7.98 -23.33
N THR A 18 -7.28 9.14 -22.78
CA THR A 18 -5.88 9.44 -22.44
C THR A 18 -5.44 8.39 -21.42
N PRO A 19 -4.37 7.63 -21.66
CA PRO A 19 -3.80 6.81 -20.60
C PRO A 19 -3.43 7.74 -19.46
N SER A 20 -4.01 7.52 -18.28
CA SER A 20 -3.53 8.15 -17.06
C SER A 20 -2.08 7.71 -16.91
N ASP A 21 -1.17 8.67 -16.86
CA ASP A 21 0.21 8.40 -16.51
C ASP A 21 0.19 7.99 -15.03
N ASP A 22 0.16 6.68 -14.79
CA ASP A 22 -0.05 6.04 -13.49
C ASP A 22 1.24 6.12 -12.65
N GLN A 23 1.84 7.31 -12.63
CA GLN A 23 3.03 7.59 -11.85
C GLN A 23 2.66 7.60 -10.36
N PRO A 24 3.43 6.90 -9.51
CA PRO A 24 3.20 6.97 -8.08
C PRO A 24 3.28 8.41 -7.58
N GLU A 25 2.32 8.84 -6.77
CA GLU A 25 2.29 10.21 -6.23
C GLU A 25 3.37 10.45 -5.16
N SER A 26 3.74 9.40 -4.41
CA SER A 26 4.71 9.46 -3.31
C SER A 26 6.00 8.72 -3.66
N SER A 27 7.13 9.19 -3.13
CA SER A 27 8.37 8.42 -3.20
C SER A 27 8.34 7.27 -2.20
N ILE A 28 9.11 6.22 -2.46
CA ILE A 28 9.33 5.13 -1.51
C ILE A 28 9.85 5.70 -0.19
N ASN A 29 10.75 6.68 -0.23
CA ASN A 29 11.30 7.29 0.98
C ASN A 29 10.22 7.96 1.83
N ASP A 30 9.30 8.70 1.20
CA ASP A 30 8.20 9.36 1.91
C ASP A 30 7.26 8.32 2.52
N LEU A 31 6.92 7.25 1.78
CA LEU A 31 6.11 6.15 2.32
C LEU A 31 6.78 5.45 3.51
N MET A 32 8.09 5.25 3.44
CA MET A 32 8.86 4.65 4.53
C MET A 32 8.82 5.51 5.79
N LEU A 33 9.03 6.82 5.66
CA LEU A 33 9.13 7.75 6.80
C LEU A 33 7.77 8.16 7.37
N ASP A 34 6.81 8.44 6.50
CA ASP A 34 5.55 9.07 6.89
C ASP A 34 4.44 8.05 7.18
N VAL A 35 4.57 6.80 6.69
CA VAL A 35 3.55 5.75 6.87
C VAL A 35 4.12 4.51 7.55
N ILE A 36 5.12 3.86 6.95
CA ILE A 36 5.60 2.56 7.44
C ILE A 36 6.27 2.70 8.81
N THR A 37 7.17 3.66 8.99
CA THR A 37 7.85 3.89 10.27
C THR A 37 6.86 4.17 11.42
N PRO A 38 5.93 5.15 11.33
CA PRO A 38 4.99 5.37 12.42
C PRO A 38 4.04 4.18 12.64
N ALA A 39 3.55 3.53 11.59
CA ALA A 39 2.66 2.38 11.74
C ALA A 39 3.34 1.18 12.41
N THR A 40 4.58 0.86 12.02
CA THR A 40 5.36 -0.21 12.67
C THR A 40 5.76 0.15 14.10
N ASN A 41 6.03 1.43 14.39
CA ASN A 41 6.20 1.89 15.77
C ASN A 41 4.93 1.71 16.60
N THR A 42 3.74 1.93 16.03
CA THR A 42 2.47 1.66 16.72
C THR A 42 2.27 0.16 16.97
N LEU A 43 2.59 -0.71 16.02
CA LEU A 43 2.43 -2.16 16.17
C LEU A 43 3.35 -2.78 17.22
N TRP A 44 4.60 -2.32 17.29
CA TRP A 44 5.64 -3.00 18.08
C TRP A 44 6.35 -2.08 19.09
N GLY A 45 5.80 -0.89 19.32
CA GLY A 45 6.29 0.10 20.28
C GLY A 45 5.79 -0.11 21.71
N VAL A 46 5.94 -1.31 22.27
CA VAL A 46 5.83 -1.61 23.72
C VAL A 46 4.51 -1.16 24.42
N GLU A 47 3.42 -0.95 23.69
CA GLU A 47 2.11 -0.63 24.28
C GLU A 47 1.29 -1.90 24.53
N ASP A 48 0.64 -1.99 25.69
CA ASP A 48 -0.26 -3.09 26.05
C ASP A 48 -1.73 -2.62 25.92
N PRO A 49 -2.46 -3.01 24.85
CA PRO A 49 -3.81 -2.53 24.56
C PRO A 49 -4.83 -3.03 25.59
N GLN A 50 -5.54 -2.11 26.26
CA GLN A 50 -6.45 -2.43 27.37
C GLN A 50 -7.93 -2.45 26.96
N SER A 51 -8.24 -1.93 25.76
CA SER A 51 -9.60 -1.75 25.29
C SER A 51 -9.73 -2.06 23.81
N ASP A 52 -10.97 -2.28 23.35
CA ASP A 52 -11.29 -2.48 21.95
C ASP A 52 -10.85 -1.29 21.07
N ALA A 53 -10.86 -0.08 21.63
CA ALA A 53 -10.35 1.11 20.95
C ALA A 53 -8.83 1.04 20.76
N ASP A 54 -8.09 0.55 21.76
CA ASP A 54 -6.64 0.39 21.65
C ASP A 54 -6.29 -0.69 20.60
N TRP A 55 -7.02 -1.80 20.59
CA TRP A 55 -6.85 -2.83 19.55
C TRP A 55 -7.18 -2.33 18.14
N SER A 56 -8.15 -1.43 18.00
CA SER A 56 -8.46 -0.81 16.70
C SER A 56 -7.28 0.01 16.16
N ILE A 57 -6.48 0.63 17.02
CA ILE A 57 -5.28 1.37 16.60
C ILE A 57 -4.27 0.42 15.94
N PHE A 58 -4.11 -0.80 16.46
CA PHE A 58 -3.23 -1.81 15.88
C PHE A 58 -3.76 -2.34 14.55
N ILE A 59 -5.08 -2.53 14.43
CA ILE A 59 -5.73 -2.92 13.16
C ILE A 59 -5.47 -1.85 12.08
N ASP A 60 -5.64 -0.58 12.43
CA ASP A 60 -5.40 0.54 11.51
C ASP A 60 -3.92 0.66 11.13
N ALA A 61 -3.00 0.46 12.08
CA ALA A 61 -1.57 0.47 11.82
C ALA A 61 -1.14 -0.69 10.90
N ALA A 62 -1.63 -1.91 11.16
CA ALA A 62 -1.39 -3.07 10.29
C ALA A 62 -1.88 -2.83 8.87
N SER A 63 -3.08 -2.25 8.71
CA SER A 63 -3.65 -1.88 7.41
C SER A 63 -2.78 -0.85 6.66
N GLN A 64 -2.20 0.12 7.38
CA GLN A 64 -1.26 1.08 6.81
C GLN A 64 0.03 0.41 6.33
N VAL A 65 0.61 -0.51 7.11
CA VAL A 65 1.79 -1.29 6.70
C VAL A 65 1.51 -2.11 5.45
N ILE A 66 0.39 -2.82 5.39
CA ILE A 66 -0.01 -3.61 4.21
C ILE A 66 -0.13 -2.71 2.98
N THR A 67 -0.89 -1.63 3.10
CA THR A 67 -1.18 -0.72 1.98
C THR A 67 0.09 -0.03 1.48
N ALA A 68 0.94 0.47 2.38
CA ALA A 68 2.19 1.11 2.02
C ALA A 68 3.21 0.08 1.49
N GLY A 69 3.25 -1.13 2.05
CA GLY A 69 4.05 -2.26 1.56
C GLY A 69 3.75 -2.58 0.09
N GLU A 70 2.47 -2.69 -0.26
CA GLU A 70 2.01 -2.88 -1.63
C GLU A 70 2.42 -1.72 -2.56
N GLN A 71 2.43 -0.49 -2.05
CA GLN A 71 2.87 0.68 -2.81
C GLN A 71 4.37 0.67 -3.06
N ILE A 72 5.20 0.51 -2.02
CA ILE A 72 6.66 0.49 -2.17
C ILE A 72 7.14 -0.67 -3.02
N LYS A 73 6.37 -1.77 -3.07
CA LYS A 73 6.61 -2.90 -3.97
C LYS A 73 6.47 -2.51 -5.44
N ARG A 74 5.58 -1.58 -5.79
CA ARG A 74 5.39 -1.09 -7.17
C ARG A 74 6.34 0.02 -7.55
N GLY A 75 6.95 0.69 -6.58
CA GLY A 75 7.85 1.82 -6.78
C GLY A 75 7.28 3.13 -6.23
N GLY A 76 7.92 4.24 -6.59
CA GLY A 76 7.59 5.59 -6.13
C GLY A 76 8.03 6.67 -7.13
N SER A 77 7.76 7.94 -6.82
CA SER A 77 8.18 9.10 -7.62
C SER A 77 9.64 9.51 -7.42
N GLY A 78 10.38 8.86 -6.52
CA GLY A 78 11.79 9.14 -6.27
C GLY A 78 12.71 8.69 -7.40
N PRO A 79 13.90 9.30 -7.53
CA PRO A 79 14.78 9.11 -8.69
C PRO A 79 15.30 7.67 -8.87
N ASN A 80 15.30 6.86 -7.81
CA ASN A 80 15.75 5.47 -7.83
C ASN A 80 14.63 4.47 -7.53
N ASP A 81 13.40 4.93 -7.30
CA ASP A 81 12.37 4.09 -6.70
C ASP A 81 11.92 2.97 -7.64
N MET A 82 11.78 3.27 -8.93
CA MET A 82 11.50 2.26 -9.96
C MET A 82 12.62 1.23 -10.07
N LYS A 83 13.88 1.65 -9.86
CA LYS A 83 15.03 0.74 -9.88
C LYS A 83 15.03 -0.16 -8.66
N TRP A 84 14.73 0.38 -7.47
CA TRP A 84 14.58 -0.42 -6.26
C TRP A 84 13.42 -1.39 -6.37
N ALA A 85 12.26 -0.95 -6.86
CA ALA A 85 11.12 -1.83 -7.10
C ALA A 85 11.44 -2.98 -8.07
N ALA A 86 12.33 -2.79 -9.04
CA ALA A 86 12.79 -3.86 -9.91
C ALA A 86 13.79 -4.83 -9.27
N ASP A 87 14.34 -4.52 -8.08
CA ASP A 87 15.29 -5.37 -7.37
C ASP A 87 14.55 -6.55 -6.70
N PRO A 88 14.92 -7.82 -7.01
CA PRO A 88 14.31 -8.97 -6.37
C PRO A 88 14.42 -8.99 -4.84
N ALA A 89 15.51 -8.44 -4.29
CA ALA A 89 15.69 -8.36 -2.84
C ALA A 89 14.69 -7.37 -2.22
N TRP A 90 14.39 -6.27 -2.92
CA TRP A 90 13.37 -5.31 -2.51
C TRP A 90 11.97 -5.91 -2.58
N GLN A 91 11.65 -6.64 -3.65
CA GLN A 91 10.38 -7.36 -3.77
C GLN A 91 10.17 -8.32 -2.61
N ALA A 92 11.20 -9.12 -2.28
CA ALA A 92 11.15 -10.05 -1.16
C ALA A 92 10.98 -9.33 0.19
N PHE A 93 11.67 -8.20 0.40
CA PHE A 93 11.48 -7.39 1.60
C PHE A 93 10.06 -6.86 1.72
N ALA A 94 9.51 -6.28 0.64
CA ALA A 94 8.15 -5.76 0.63
C ALA A 94 7.12 -6.88 0.88
N ASP A 95 7.33 -8.07 0.32
CA ASP A 95 6.49 -9.25 0.58
C ASP A 95 6.52 -9.67 2.05
N THR A 96 7.70 -9.71 2.67
CA THR A 96 7.82 -10.01 4.11
C THR A 96 7.12 -8.95 4.96
N LEU A 97 7.28 -7.66 4.63
CA LEU A 97 6.63 -6.56 5.34
C LEU A 97 5.10 -6.65 5.24
N ILE A 98 4.56 -6.93 4.04
CA ILE A 98 3.13 -7.14 3.83
C ILE A 98 2.65 -8.37 4.61
N GLY A 99 3.43 -9.46 4.62
CA GLY A 99 3.14 -10.67 5.39
C GLY A 99 3.02 -10.37 6.89
N ALA A 100 4.02 -9.71 7.46
CA ALA A 100 4.03 -9.28 8.86
C ALA A 100 2.83 -8.39 9.19
N GLY A 101 2.49 -7.43 8.31
CA GLY A 101 1.30 -6.60 8.47
C GLY A 101 0.00 -7.41 8.48
N ASN A 102 -0.14 -8.42 7.61
CA ASN A 102 -1.32 -9.28 7.60
C ASN A 102 -1.45 -10.14 8.87
N ASP A 103 -0.33 -10.65 9.38
CA ASP A 103 -0.35 -11.46 10.60
C ASP A 103 -0.59 -10.59 11.84
N ALA A 104 -0.01 -9.39 11.89
CA ALA A 104 -0.30 -8.39 12.91
C ALA A 104 -1.78 -7.97 12.89
N HIS A 105 -2.38 -7.79 11.71
CA HIS A 105 -3.81 -7.48 11.58
C HIS A 105 -4.68 -8.58 12.20
N LYS A 106 -4.43 -9.85 11.85
CA LYS A 106 -5.17 -10.99 12.41
C LYS A 106 -4.99 -11.10 13.92
N ALA A 107 -3.77 -10.89 14.42
CA ALA A 107 -3.46 -10.92 15.84
C ALA A 107 -4.22 -9.80 16.59
N ALA A 108 -4.26 -8.59 16.02
CA ALA A 108 -5.00 -7.47 16.58
C ALA A 108 -6.52 -7.71 16.60
N GLU A 109 -7.10 -8.30 15.54
CA GLU A 109 -8.51 -8.72 15.52
C GLU A 109 -8.82 -9.79 16.58
N ALA A 110 -7.87 -10.71 16.80
CA ALA A 110 -7.98 -11.76 17.81
C ALA A 110 -7.66 -11.28 19.24
N LYS A 111 -7.13 -10.05 19.39
CA LYS A 111 -6.61 -9.50 20.65
C LYS A 111 -5.51 -10.37 21.27
N ASP A 112 -4.63 -10.88 20.41
CA ASP A 112 -3.52 -11.76 20.77
C ASP A 112 -2.20 -10.99 20.70
N LEU A 113 -1.71 -10.55 21.87
CA LEU A 113 -0.50 -9.73 21.96
C LEU A 113 0.77 -10.54 21.65
N ASP A 114 0.80 -11.81 22.03
CA ASP A 114 1.95 -12.67 21.75
C ASP A 114 2.07 -12.90 20.24
N ALA A 115 0.96 -13.23 19.56
CA ALA A 115 0.93 -13.36 18.10
C ALA A 115 1.26 -12.04 17.37
N LEU A 116 0.89 -10.90 17.95
CA LEU A 116 1.25 -9.58 17.41
C LEU A 116 2.77 -9.38 17.40
N PHE A 117 3.47 -9.78 18.47
CA PHE A 117 4.92 -9.70 18.54
C PHE A 117 5.61 -10.75 17.67
N GLU A 118 5.09 -11.98 17.61
CA GLU A 118 5.60 -13.03 16.71
C GLU A 118 5.53 -12.60 15.23
N ALA A 119 4.54 -11.78 14.86
CA ALA A 119 4.44 -11.23 13.50
C ALA A 119 5.64 -10.32 13.13
N ASN A 120 6.41 -9.81 14.11
CA ASN A 120 7.63 -9.04 13.85
C ASN A 120 8.86 -9.93 13.62
N ASP A 121 8.88 -11.16 14.14
CA ASP A 121 10.07 -12.03 14.12
C ASP A 121 10.51 -12.39 12.69
N VAL A 122 9.60 -12.33 11.72
CA VAL A 122 9.91 -12.53 10.30
C VAL A 122 10.72 -11.37 9.70
N LEU A 123 10.59 -10.16 10.27
CA LEU A 123 11.36 -8.98 9.88
C LEU A 123 12.65 -8.87 10.69
N TYR A 124 12.59 -9.16 11.99
CA TYR A 124 13.71 -9.09 12.92
C TYR A 124 13.71 -10.31 13.85
N PRO A 125 14.41 -11.40 13.47
CA PRO A 125 14.49 -12.59 14.31
C PRO A 125 15.15 -12.29 15.67
N PRO A 126 14.74 -12.97 16.77
CA PRO A 126 15.25 -12.75 18.12
C PRO A 126 16.71 -13.19 18.34
#